data_AF-W4JMY0-F1
#
_entry.id   AF-W4JMY0-F1
#
_cell.length_a   1.000
_cell.length_b   1.000
_cell.length_c   1.000
_cell.angle_alpha   90.00
_cell.angle_beta   90.00
_cell.angle_gamma   90.00
#
_symmetry.space_group_name_H-M   'P 1'
#
loop_
_entity.id
_entity.type
_entity.pdbx_description
1 polymer ?
#
loop_
_entity_poly.entity_id
_entity_poly.type
_entity_poly.pdbx_seq_one_letter_code
_entity_poly.pdbx_strand_id
1 'polypeptide(L)'
;MAHNPSVLAQVWLLLKQVDYESVYTVSKRWFLFVPTVIFPATFFYDAPFGRFSTPGSLLALDGIRSWIFMELISPMSFLLTAFLHPFSRTPLSVLSPQALLTALYLTHYVNRAVLSPLRTPSRAPSHPAVVVSAIFFNGPNGFLLAAYLTSTAAATFLANAYTHPRFWLGLILWAVGFAGNIIHDEILLNIRRKAKAKGKAKEKSQGEHYSIPHGLLYKYISYPNYFCEWVEWLGFALAASPLPDVGLLPAASTVLTALSAGSVSAVGGLFTLFADSVAPPWAFLAAEVLLMLPRAVRGHRWYLQRFGEAYPSGRRIVVPFLF
;
A
#
# COMPACT_ATOMS: atom_id res chain seq x y z
N MET A 1 -4.58 -4.50 -51.40
CA MET A 1 -4.64 -5.45 -50.28
C MET A 1 -4.65 -4.63 -48.99
N ALA A 2 -5.75 -4.64 -48.23
CA ALA A 2 -5.78 -3.96 -46.94
C ALA A 2 -4.86 -4.71 -45.97
N HIS A 3 -3.79 -4.06 -45.51
CA HIS A 3 -2.93 -4.62 -44.47
C HIS A 3 -3.77 -4.80 -43.20
N ASN A 4 -4.01 -6.04 -42.79
CA ASN A 4 -4.58 -6.31 -41.48
C ASN A 4 -3.70 -5.63 -40.41
N PRO A 5 -4.28 -4.80 -39.52
CA PRO A 5 -3.51 -4.18 -38.45
C PRO A 5 -2.84 -5.27 -37.63
N SER A 6 -1.59 -5.03 -37.21
CA SER A 6 -0.86 -5.96 -36.34
C SER A 6 -1.66 -6.25 -35.07
N VAL A 7 -1.45 -7.41 -34.44
CA VAL A 7 -2.12 -7.77 -33.18
C VAL A 7 -1.96 -6.67 -32.13
N LEU A 8 -0.79 -6.00 -32.08
CA LEU A 8 -0.55 -4.86 -31.19
C LEU A 8 -1.43 -3.65 -31.53
N ALA A 9 -1.62 -3.34 -32.80
CA ALA A 9 -2.51 -2.26 -33.23
C ALA A 9 -3.98 -2.57 -32.91
N GLN A 10 -4.41 -3.83 -33.00
CA GLN A 10 -5.76 -4.26 -32.63
C GLN A 10 -5.99 -4.15 -31.11
N VAL A 11 -5.04 -4.64 -30.30
CA VAL A 11 -5.09 -4.50 -28.84
C VAL A 11 -5.12 -3.02 -28.44
N TRP A 12 -4.32 -2.18 -29.10
CA TRP A 12 -4.31 -0.73 -28.86
C TRP A 12 -5.67 -0.08 -29.15
N LEU A 13 -6.33 -0.47 -30.25
CA LEU A 13 -7.67 0.02 -30.57
C LEU A 13 -8.71 -0.41 -29.53
N LEU A 14 -8.64 -1.65 -29.04
CA LEU A 14 -9.52 -2.14 -27.98
C LEU A 14 -9.32 -1.37 -26.67
N LEU A 15 -8.06 -1.12 -26.28
CA LEU A 15 -7.75 -0.35 -25.06
C LEU A 15 -8.34 1.06 -25.14
N LYS A 16 -8.32 1.71 -26.31
CA LYS A 16 -8.94 3.04 -26.51
C LYS A 16 -10.46 3.06 -26.41
N GLN A 17 -11.13 1.92 -26.52
CA GLN A 17 -12.58 1.80 -26.39
C GLN A 17 -13.04 1.59 -24.94
N VAL A 18 -12.10 1.39 -24.01
CA VAL A 18 -12.41 1.21 -22.59
C VAL A 18 -12.99 2.50 -22.01
N ASP A 19 -14.11 2.38 -21.29
CA ASP A 19 -14.68 3.47 -20.50
C ASP A 19 -13.84 3.69 -19.22
N TYR A 20 -12.72 4.39 -19.38
CA TYR A 20 -11.80 4.65 -18.29
C TYR A 20 -12.41 5.47 -17.15
N GLU A 21 -13.40 6.34 -17.43
CA GLU A 21 -14.08 7.13 -16.40
C GLU A 21 -14.87 6.23 -15.45
N SER A 22 -15.65 5.29 -16.00
CA SER A 22 -16.37 4.30 -15.18
C SER A 22 -15.40 3.39 -14.43
N VAL A 23 -14.36 2.89 -15.11
CA VAL A 23 -13.35 2.04 -14.46
C VAL A 23 -12.64 2.79 -13.31
N TYR A 24 -12.26 4.05 -13.51
CA TYR A 24 -11.63 4.90 -12.51
C TYR A 24 -12.56 5.18 -11.33
N THR A 25 -13.80 5.58 -11.59
CA THR A 25 -14.78 5.90 -10.55
C THR A 25 -15.11 4.67 -9.70
N VAL A 26 -15.41 3.53 -10.34
CA VAL A 26 -15.73 2.28 -9.64
C VAL A 26 -14.52 1.77 -8.85
N SER A 27 -13.33 1.76 -9.45
CA SER A 27 -12.11 1.32 -8.78
C SER A 27 -11.79 2.19 -7.58
N LYS A 28 -11.91 3.52 -7.69
CA LYS A 28 -11.63 4.46 -6.59
C LYS A 28 -12.57 4.26 -5.42
N ARG A 29 -13.88 4.16 -5.68
CA ARG A 29 -14.89 3.88 -4.65
C ARG A 29 -14.62 2.53 -3.99
N TRP A 30 -14.37 1.48 -4.78
CA TRP A 30 -14.00 0.16 -4.27
C TRP A 30 -12.78 0.24 -3.35
N PHE A 31 -11.74 0.98 -3.77
CA PHE A 31 -10.48 1.13 -3.04
C PHE A 31 -10.63 1.87 -1.70
N LEU A 32 -11.66 2.70 -1.55
CA LEU A 32 -11.99 3.36 -0.27
C LEU A 32 -12.90 2.50 0.61
N PHE A 33 -13.96 1.93 0.02
CA PHE A 33 -14.98 1.22 0.79
C PHE A 33 -14.51 -0.16 1.26
N VAL A 34 -13.85 -0.94 0.39
CA VAL A 34 -13.49 -2.32 0.71
C VAL A 34 -12.52 -2.42 1.88
N PRO A 35 -11.41 -1.65 1.93
CA PRO A 35 -10.56 -1.62 3.11
C PRO A 35 -11.34 -1.24 4.37
N THR A 36 -12.20 -0.22 4.30
CA THR A 36 -13.03 0.23 5.44
C THR A 36 -13.96 -0.86 5.98
N VAL A 37 -14.56 -1.67 5.09
CA VAL A 37 -15.46 -2.76 5.48
C VAL A 37 -14.70 -3.98 5.99
N ILE A 38 -13.54 -4.29 5.40
CA ILE A 38 -12.76 -5.49 5.73
C ILE A 38 -11.87 -5.29 6.96
N PHE A 39 -11.39 -4.08 7.24
CA PHE A 39 -10.46 -3.78 8.33
C PHE A 39 -10.91 -4.28 9.72
N PRO A 40 -12.20 -4.23 10.12
CA PRO A 40 -12.62 -4.75 11.42
C PRO A 40 -12.45 -6.27 11.49
N ALA A 41 -12.75 -6.97 10.39
CA ALA A 41 -12.63 -8.43 10.32
C ALA A 41 -11.17 -8.91 10.41
N THR A 42 -10.21 -8.13 9.91
CA THR A 42 -8.78 -8.50 9.95
C THR A 42 -8.15 -8.40 11.34
N PHE A 43 -8.84 -7.80 12.33
CA PHE A 43 -8.45 -7.99 13.74
C PHE A 43 -8.67 -9.42 14.24
N PHE A 44 -9.57 -10.18 13.60
CA PHE A 44 -9.94 -11.54 14.00
C PHE A 44 -9.30 -12.62 13.15
N TYR A 45 -8.94 -12.32 11.89
CA TYR A 45 -8.22 -13.26 11.00
C TYR A 45 -6.82 -12.77 10.57
N ASP A 46 -5.80 -13.61 10.75
CA ASP A 46 -4.47 -13.35 10.20
C ASP A 46 -4.39 -13.87 8.77
N ALA A 47 -3.84 -13.05 7.87
CA ALA A 47 -3.51 -13.51 6.53
C ALA A 47 -2.39 -14.58 6.59
N PRO A 48 -2.53 -15.72 5.89
CA PRO A 48 -1.64 -16.87 6.04
C PRO A 48 -0.29 -16.70 5.31
N PHE A 49 0.53 -15.75 5.77
CA PHE A 49 1.90 -15.53 5.31
C PHE A 49 2.81 -14.98 6.42
N GLY A 50 4.13 -15.08 6.22
CA GLY A 50 5.10 -14.68 7.24
C GLY A 50 4.95 -15.52 8.50
N ARG A 51 4.76 -14.88 9.66
CA ARG A 51 4.59 -15.59 10.94
C ARG A 51 3.31 -16.40 11.08
N PHE A 52 2.33 -16.17 10.21
CA PHE A 52 1.07 -16.91 10.17
C PHE A 52 1.00 -17.83 8.95
N SER A 53 2.15 -18.09 8.29
CA SER A 53 2.26 -19.05 7.20
C SER A 53 1.83 -20.46 7.62
N THR A 54 1.38 -21.26 6.64
CA THR A 54 1.02 -22.68 6.79
C THR A 54 1.94 -23.57 5.93
N PRO A 55 3.20 -23.83 6.36
CA PRO A 55 4.23 -24.47 5.52
C PRO A 55 3.91 -25.90 5.06
N GLY A 56 2.97 -26.59 5.72
CA GLY A 56 2.51 -27.94 5.36
C GLY A 56 1.31 -27.99 4.40
N SER A 57 0.83 -26.84 3.89
CA SER A 57 -0.27 -26.81 2.93
C SER A 57 0.21 -27.19 1.53
N LEU A 58 -0.56 -28.01 0.80
CA LEU A 58 -0.33 -28.33 -0.62
C LEU A 58 -0.32 -27.09 -1.52
N LEU A 59 -0.93 -26.00 -1.05
CA LEU A 59 -1.02 -24.74 -1.78
C LEU A 59 0.15 -23.78 -1.49
N ALA A 60 1.10 -24.15 -0.62
CA ALA A 60 2.18 -23.26 -0.22
C ALA A 60 3.09 -22.88 -1.40
N LEU A 61 3.16 -21.59 -1.71
CA LEU A 61 4.02 -21.02 -2.74
C LEU A 61 5.32 -20.47 -2.12
N ASP A 62 6.39 -20.41 -2.92
CA ASP A 62 7.67 -19.82 -2.50
C ASP A 62 7.50 -18.35 -2.08
N GLY A 63 7.89 -18.03 -0.85
CA GLY A 63 7.62 -16.72 -0.25
C GLY A 63 8.34 -15.54 -0.93
N ILE A 64 9.53 -15.76 -1.51
CA ILE A 64 10.28 -14.68 -2.19
C ILE A 64 9.65 -14.42 -3.56
N ARG A 65 9.44 -15.47 -4.36
CA ARG A 65 8.85 -15.36 -5.71
C ARG A 65 7.42 -14.83 -5.65
N SER A 66 6.59 -15.32 -4.74
CA SER A 66 5.22 -14.82 -4.53
C SER A 66 5.21 -13.33 -4.19
N TRP A 67 6.13 -12.87 -3.35
CA TRP A 67 6.22 -11.46 -2.99
C TRP A 67 6.66 -10.57 -4.16
N ILE A 68 7.71 -10.97 -4.88
CA ILE A 68 8.17 -10.23 -6.06
C ILE A 68 7.02 -10.10 -7.06
N PHE A 69 6.35 -11.21 -7.36
CA PHE A 69 5.25 -11.22 -8.32
C PHE A 69 4.10 -10.31 -7.89
N MET A 70 3.60 -10.45 -6.66
CA MET A 70 2.42 -9.69 -6.22
C MET A 70 2.71 -8.19 -6.06
N GLU A 71 3.94 -7.81 -5.68
CA GLU A 71 4.34 -6.40 -5.55
C GLU A 71 4.68 -5.75 -6.90
N LEU A 72 5.10 -6.51 -7.91
CA LEU A 72 5.32 -6.01 -9.27
C LEU A 72 4.03 -5.61 -9.99
N ILE A 73 2.87 -6.12 -9.56
CA ILE A 73 1.57 -5.76 -10.15
C ILE A 73 1.32 -4.25 -10.10
N SER A 74 1.68 -3.60 -8.99
CA SER A 74 1.45 -2.18 -8.79
C SER A 74 2.23 -1.29 -9.77
N PRO A 75 3.58 -1.38 -9.87
CA PRO A 75 4.34 -0.60 -10.85
C PRO A 75 4.02 -1.00 -12.29
N MET A 76 3.66 -2.26 -12.58
CA MET A 76 3.24 -2.66 -13.94
C MET A 76 1.92 -2.00 -14.34
N SER A 77 0.91 -2.06 -13.46
CA SER A 77 -0.38 -1.40 -13.67
C SER A 77 -0.21 0.12 -13.80
N PHE A 78 0.66 0.70 -12.97
CA PHE A 78 1.01 2.12 -13.02
C PHE A 78 1.62 2.49 -14.37
N LEU A 79 2.68 1.78 -14.81
CA LEU A 79 3.39 2.10 -16.06
C LEU A 79 2.49 1.93 -17.29
N LEU A 80 1.68 0.87 -17.33
CA LEU A 80 0.70 0.65 -18.39
C LEU A 80 -0.30 1.80 -18.45
N THR A 81 -0.85 2.21 -17.30
CA THR A 81 -1.84 3.29 -17.23
C THR A 81 -1.23 4.64 -17.59
N ALA A 82 0.00 4.92 -17.11
CA ALA A 82 0.70 6.15 -17.44
C ALA A 82 1.06 6.23 -18.93
N PHE A 83 1.36 5.09 -19.57
CA PHE A 83 1.57 5.00 -21.01
C PHE A 83 0.28 5.22 -21.82
N LEU A 84 -0.85 4.71 -21.33
CA LEU A 84 -2.17 4.91 -21.94
C LEU A 84 -2.70 6.33 -21.75
N HIS A 85 -2.35 6.95 -20.63
CA HIS A 85 -2.65 8.33 -20.27
C HIS A 85 -4.14 8.72 -20.48
N PRO A 86 -5.09 8.00 -19.85
CA PRO A 86 -6.51 8.06 -20.23
C PRO A 86 -7.19 9.42 -19.98
N PHE A 87 -6.65 10.27 -19.11
CA PHE A 87 -7.30 11.52 -18.65
C PHE A 87 -6.60 12.81 -19.08
N SER A 88 -5.62 12.73 -19.99
CA SER A 88 -5.03 13.89 -20.65
C SER A 88 -4.37 13.46 -21.97
N ARG A 89 -4.03 14.40 -22.85
CA ARG A 89 -3.40 14.11 -24.15
C ARG A 89 -1.94 14.56 -24.23
N THR A 90 -1.41 15.14 -23.16
CA THR A 90 -0.05 15.69 -23.13
C THR A 90 0.88 14.76 -22.36
N PRO A 91 1.99 14.30 -22.96
CA PRO A 91 2.97 13.50 -22.24
C PRO A 91 3.60 14.31 -21.11
N LEU A 92 3.97 13.64 -20.03
CA LEU A 92 4.62 14.27 -18.88
C LEU A 92 5.99 14.83 -19.28
N SER A 93 6.23 16.11 -19.00
CA SER A 93 7.57 16.69 -19.06
C SER A 93 8.44 16.09 -17.95
N VAL A 94 9.70 15.76 -18.26
CA VAL A 94 10.65 15.14 -17.31
C VAL A 94 10.85 15.99 -16.04
N LEU A 95 10.77 17.31 -16.17
CA LEU A 95 10.95 18.25 -15.04
C LEU A 95 9.63 18.60 -14.33
N SER A 96 8.50 18.01 -14.73
CA SER A 96 7.21 18.27 -14.10
C SER A 96 7.13 17.66 -12.69
N PRO A 97 6.38 18.28 -11.77
CA PRO A 97 6.11 17.69 -10.46
C PRO A 97 5.51 16.29 -10.55
N GLN A 98 4.67 16.02 -11.55
CA GLN A 98 4.09 14.71 -11.83
C GLN A 98 5.16 13.66 -12.17
N ALA A 99 6.16 14.03 -12.98
CA ALA A 99 7.28 13.14 -13.30
C ALA A 99 8.13 12.84 -12.06
N LEU A 100 8.38 13.84 -11.20
CA LEU A 100 9.05 13.63 -9.93
C LEU A 100 8.26 12.67 -9.03
N LEU A 101 6.96 12.92 -8.80
CA LEU A 101 6.10 12.04 -7.99
C LEU A 101 6.03 10.61 -8.56
N THR A 102 5.98 10.48 -9.89
CA THR A 102 6.07 9.18 -10.57
C THR A 102 7.39 8.48 -10.25
N ALA A 103 8.52 9.19 -10.31
CA ALA A 103 9.82 8.62 -9.98
C ALA A 103 9.92 8.18 -8.51
N LEU A 104 9.33 8.94 -7.58
CA LEU A 104 9.27 8.55 -6.15
C LEU A 104 8.45 7.27 -5.96
N TYR A 105 7.26 7.20 -6.56
CA TYR A 105 6.42 6.01 -6.54
C TYR A 105 7.15 4.77 -7.09
N LEU A 106 7.80 4.90 -8.25
CA LEU A 106 8.56 3.80 -8.86
C LEU A 106 9.77 3.43 -8.02
N THR A 107 10.46 4.40 -7.40
CA THR A 107 11.59 4.14 -6.49
C THR A 107 11.16 3.31 -5.29
N HIS A 108 10.00 3.62 -4.69
CA HIS A 108 9.41 2.79 -3.64
C HIS A 108 9.24 1.35 -4.12
N TYR A 109 8.58 1.15 -5.26
CA TYR A 109 8.29 -0.19 -5.77
C TYR A 109 9.52 -0.96 -6.28
N VAL A 110 10.56 -0.28 -6.78
CA VAL A 110 11.85 -0.91 -7.08
C VAL A 110 12.44 -1.51 -5.79
N ASN A 111 12.42 -0.76 -4.70
CA ASN A 111 12.86 -1.30 -3.41
C ASN A 111 11.93 -2.42 -2.91
N ARG A 112 10.62 -2.19 -2.89
CA ARG A 112 9.62 -3.08 -2.29
C ARG A 112 9.44 -4.40 -3.05
N ALA A 113 9.36 -4.34 -4.37
CA ALA A 113 9.07 -5.48 -5.22
C ALA A 113 10.31 -6.25 -5.66
N VAL A 114 11.49 -5.59 -5.74
CA VAL A 114 12.70 -6.20 -6.29
C VAL A 114 13.83 -6.26 -5.25
N LEU A 115 14.33 -5.11 -4.79
CA LEU A 115 15.57 -5.10 -3.98
C LEU A 115 15.40 -5.75 -2.60
N SER A 116 14.34 -5.38 -1.86
CA SER A 116 14.05 -5.90 -0.52
C SER A 116 13.83 -7.44 -0.50
N PRO A 117 12.98 -8.04 -1.35
CA PRO A 117 12.81 -9.49 -1.37
C PRO A 117 14.09 -10.22 -1.80
N LEU A 118 14.86 -9.71 -2.76
CA LEU A 118 16.13 -10.33 -3.18
C LEU A 118 17.21 -10.27 -2.09
N ARG A 119 17.17 -9.27 -1.20
CA ARG A 119 18.06 -9.16 -0.04
C ARG A 119 17.61 -10.00 1.16
N THR A 120 16.41 -10.58 1.10
CA THR A 120 15.84 -11.34 2.22
C THR A 120 16.41 -12.77 2.27
N PRO A 121 17.05 -13.21 3.37
CA PRO A 121 17.74 -14.52 3.42
C PRO A 121 16.81 -15.74 3.32
N SER A 122 15.58 -15.57 3.80
CA SER A 122 14.46 -16.50 3.76
C SER A 122 13.16 -15.75 4.02
N ARG A 123 12.08 -16.17 3.36
CA ARG A 123 10.73 -15.70 3.60
C ARG A 123 9.79 -16.91 3.65
N ALA A 124 8.96 -16.96 4.69
CA ALA A 124 7.98 -18.02 4.88
C ALA A 124 7.09 -18.18 3.64
N PRO A 125 6.67 -19.42 3.32
CA PRO A 125 5.77 -19.68 2.22
C PRO A 125 4.50 -18.82 2.27
N SER A 126 3.92 -18.56 1.10
CA SER A 126 2.70 -17.76 0.98
C SER A 126 1.55 -18.62 0.45
N HIS A 127 0.38 -18.50 1.04
CA HIS A 127 -0.83 -19.12 0.47
C HIS A 127 -1.27 -18.37 -0.79
N PRO A 128 -1.84 -19.02 -1.82
CA PRO A 128 -2.25 -18.36 -3.07
C PRO A 128 -3.29 -17.27 -2.84
N ALA A 129 -4.15 -17.42 -1.84
CA ALA A 129 -5.12 -16.38 -1.45
C ALA A 129 -4.44 -15.04 -1.09
N VAL A 130 -3.23 -15.07 -0.52
CA VAL A 130 -2.47 -13.85 -0.20
C VAL A 130 -2.00 -13.17 -1.49
N VAL A 131 -1.48 -13.96 -2.44
CA VAL A 131 -1.04 -13.47 -3.75
C VAL A 131 -2.21 -12.87 -4.51
N VAL A 132 -3.35 -13.57 -4.57
CA VAL A 132 -4.57 -13.10 -5.22
C VAL A 132 -5.08 -11.80 -4.57
N SER A 133 -5.15 -11.75 -3.23
CA SER A 133 -5.58 -10.53 -2.52
C SER A 133 -4.64 -9.36 -2.81
N ALA A 134 -3.33 -9.59 -2.85
CA ALA A 134 -2.34 -8.58 -3.18
C ALA A 134 -2.46 -8.10 -4.64
N ILE A 135 -2.78 -8.97 -5.61
CA ILE A 135 -3.09 -8.55 -7.00
C ILE A 135 -4.32 -7.63 -7.02
N PHE A 136 -5.40 -8.01 -6.34
CA PHE A 136 -6.63 -7.21 -6.27
C PHE A 136 -6.45 -5.88 -5.56
N PHE A 137 -5.41 -5.73 -4.73
CA PHE A 137 -5.04 -4.46 -4.13
C PHE A 137 -4.09 -3.67 -5.05
N ASN A 138 -2.95 -4.25 -5.43
CA ASN A 138 -1.90 -3.57 -6.17
C ASN A 138 -2.31 -3.18 -7.60
N GLY A 139 -3.16 -3.97 -8.26
CA GLY A 139 -3.64 -3.67 -9.61
C GLY A 139 -4.41 -2.34 -9.67
N PRO A 140 -5.52 -2.20 -8.94
CA PRO A 140 -6.24 -0.94 -8.81
C PRO A 140 -5.39 0.19 -8.22
N ASN A 141 -4.52 -0.08 -7.24
CA ASN A 141 -3.66 0.96 -6.66
C ASN A 141 -2.77 1.63 -7.73
N GLY A 142 -2.01 0.81 -8.47
CA GLY A 142 -1.14 1.30 -9.54
C GLY A 142 -1.92 2.04 -10.64
N PHE A 143 -3.07 1.49 -11.03
CA PHE A 143 -3.96 2.13 -12.01
C PHE A 143 -4.45 3.49 -11.52
N LEU A 144 -5.01 3.58 -10.31
CA LEU A 144 -5.60 4.80 -9.77
C LEU A 144 -4.57 5.91 -9.58
N LEU A 145 -3.38 5.58 -9.05
CA LEU A 145 -2.30 6.56 -8.86
C LEU A 145 -1.78 7.09 -10.20
N ALA A 146 -1.56 6.23 -11.18
CA ALA A 146 -1.13 6.65 -12.51
C ALA A 146 -2.20 7.48 -13.22
N ALA A 147 -3.45 7.00 -13.23
CA ALA A 147 -4.61 7.70 -13.79
C ALA A 147 -4.73 9.13 -13.23
N TYR A 148 -4.60 9.28 -11.91
CA TYR A 148 -4.65 10.59 -11.27
C TYR A 148 -3.44 11.45 -11.61
N LEU A 149 -2.20 10.95 -11.43
CA LEU A 149 -0.99 11.75 -11.66
C LEU A 149 -0.84 12.20 -13.11
N THR A 150 -1.38 11.43 -14.07
CA THR A 150 -1.39 11.78 -15.49
C THR A 150 -2.61 12.62 -15.91
N SER A 151 -3.55 12.88 -15.01
CA SER A 151 -4.75 13.65 -15.32
C SER A 151 -4.50 15.16 -15.41
N THR A 152 -5.41 15.84 -16.11
CA THR A 152 -5.48 17.32 -16.13
C THR A 152 -5.74 17.90 -14.73
N ALA A 153 -6.47 17.19 -13.87
CA ALA A 153 -6.75 17.61 -12.50
C ALA A 153 -5.48 17.70 -11.65
N ALA A 154 -4.62 16.66 -11.70
CA ALA A 154 -3.33 16.68 -11.03
C ALA A 154 -2.41 17.76 -11.63
N ALA A 155 -2.41 17.92 -12.96
CA ALA A 155 -1.63 18.98 -13.60
C ALA A 155 -2.03 20.39 -13.15
N THR A 156 -3.32 20.63 -12.97
CA THR A 156 -3.84 21.91 -12.48
C THR A 156 -3.42 22.14 -11.03
N PHE A 157 -3.57 21.15 -10.16
CA PHE A 157 -3.14 21.24 -8.76
C PHE A 157 -1.63 21.47 -8.62
N LEU A 158 -0.83 20.84 -9.48
CA LEU A 158 0.63 20.86 -9.41
C LEU A 158 1.29 21.98 -10.21
N ALA A 159 0.53 22.84 -10.91
CA ALA A 159 1.06 23.86 -11.81
C ALA A 159 2.15 24.75 -11.17
N ASN A 160 2.01 25.08 -9.87
CA ASN A 160 2.97 25.89 -9.11
C ASN A 160 3.65 25.15 -7.96
N ALA A 161 3.68 23.81 -8.02
CA ALA A 161 4.09 22.96 -6.89
C ALA A 161 5.45 23.36 -6.27
N TYR A 162 6.45 23.66 -7.11
CA TYR A 162 7.79 24.02 -6.62
C TYR A 162 7.86 25.34 -5.84
N THR A 163 6.84 26.19 -5.96
CA THR A 163 6.74 27.44 -5.18
C THR A 163 5.91 27.26 -3.90
N HIS A 164 5.22 26.14 -3.73
CA HIS A 164 4.34 25.89 -2.59
C HIS A 164 5.04 25.10 -1.48
N PRO A 165 5.08 25.60 -0.22
CA PRO A 165 5.72 24.91 0.91
C PRO A 165 5.16 23.51 1.18
N ARG A 166 3.86 23.32 0.94
CA ARG A 166 3.17 22.02 1.11
C ARG A 166 3.82 20.92 0.27
N PHE A 167 4.22 21.23 -0.96
CA PHE A 167 4.84 20.25 -1.85
C PHE A 167 6.17 19.77 -1.27
N TRP A 168 7.03 20.70 -0.86
CA TRP A 168 8.33 20.39 -0.25
C TRP A 168 8.20 19.65 1.09
N LEU A 169 7.24 20.04 1.93
CA LEU A 169 6.93 19.28 3.15
C LEU A 169 6.55 17.83 2.81
N GLY A 170 5.70 17.63 1.81
CA GLY A 170 5.33 16.30 1.34
C GLY A 170 6.53 15.49 0.85
N LEU A 171 7.44 16.10 0.08
CA LEU A 171 8.68 15.43 -0.37
C LEU A 171 9.62 15.05 0.78
N ILE A 172 9.77 15.93 1.78
CA ILE A 172 10.59 15.66 2.97
C ILE A 172 10.00 14.50 3.77
N LEU A 173 8.68 14.51 4.00
CA LEU A 173 7.99 13.41 4.69
C LEU A 173 8.12 12.11 3.91
N TRP A 174 7.98 12.15 2.58
CA TRP A 174 8.19 10.99 1.72
C TRP A 174 9.61 10.43 1.89
N ALA A 175 10.64 11.27 1.78
CA ALA A 175 12.03 10.84 1.88
C ALA A 175 12.38 10.28 3.26
N VAL A 176 11.93 10.93 4.34
CA VAL A 176 12.13 10.47 5.73
C VAL A 176 11.40 9.15 5.99
N GLY A 177 10.15 9.05 5.51
CA GLY A 177 9.36 7.83 5.61
C GLY A 177 9.99 6.66 4.85
N PHE A 178 10.38 6.87 3.59
CA PHE A 178 11.01 5.84 2.75
C PHE A 178 12.34 5.35 3.33
N ALA A 179 13.22 6.28 3.73
CA ALA A 179 14.48 5.94 4.37
C ALA A 179 14.25 5.20 5.70
N GLY A 180 13.31 5.70 6.51
CA GLY A 180 12.91 5.07 7.77
C GLY A 180 12.39 3.65 7.57
N ASN A 181 11.54 3.41 6.57
CA ASN A 181 11.01 2.09 6.26
C ASN A 181 12.14 1.10 5.92
N ILE A 182 13.04 1.49 5.00
CA ILE A 182 14.20 0.68 4.59
C ILE A 182 15.11 0.37 5.77
N ILE A 183 15.45 1.36 6.59
CA ILE A 183 16.37 1.19 7.71
C ILE A 183 15.80 0.19 8.72
N HIS A 184 14.51 0.29 9.04
CA HIS A 184 13.88 -0.61 10.01
C HIS A 184 13.68 -2.02 9.45
N ASP A 185 13.36 -2.16 8.16
CA ASP A 185 13.35 -3.47 7.50
C ASP A 185 14.75 -4.12 7.49
N GLU A 186 15.80 -3.33 7.26
CA GLU A 186 17.19 -3.83 7.27
C GLU A 186 17.61 -4.36 8.65
N ILE A 187 17.11 -3.78 9.75
CA ILE A 187 17.29 -4.32 11.11
C ILE A 187 16.68 -5.73 11.21
N LEU A 188 15.47 -5.93 10.69
CA LEU A 188 14.82 -7.25 10.67
C LEU A 188 15.57 -8.25 9.77
N LEU A 189 16.06 -7.81 8.61
CA LEU A 189 16.85 -8.65 7.71
C LEU A 189 18.19 -9.06 8.34
N ASN A 190 18.83 -8.15 9.08
CA ASN A 190 20.06 -8.42 9.83
C ASN A 190 19.87 -9.50 10.90
N ILE A 191 18.75 -9.49 11.60
CA ILE A 191 18.40 -10.55 12.55
C ILE A 191 18.34 -11.91 11.85
N ARG A 192 17.66 -11.99 10.70
CA ARG A 192 17.53 -13.22 9.91
C ARG A 192 18.88 -13.70 9.38
N ARG A 193 19.71 -12.79 8.86
CA ARG A 193 21.08 -13.10 8.40
C ARG A 193 21.94 -13.68 9.51
N LYS A 194 21.94 -13.05 10.69
CA LYS A 194 22.68 -13.54 11.86
C LYS A 194 22.18 -14.90 12.32
N ALA A 195 20.87 -15.15 12.29
CA ALA A 195 20.31 -16.46 12.64
C ALA A 195 20.72 -17.57 11.66
N LYS A 196 20.71 -17.27 10.35
CA LYS A 196 21.15 -18.19 9.29
C LYS A 196 22.65 -18.51 9.41
N ALA A 197 23.49 -17.48 9.60
CA ALA A 197 24.94 -17.64 9.74
C ALA A 197 25.34 -18.46 10.98
N LYS A 198 24.59 -18.35 12.08
CA LYS A 198 24.85 -19.11 13.31
C LYS A 198 24.32 -20.56 13.29
N GLY A 199 23.85 -21.07 12.16
CA GLY A 199 23.26 -22.42 12.08
C GLY A 199 21.92 -22.60 12.81
N LYS A 200 21.47 -21.59 13.56
CA LYS A 200 20.22 -21.59 14.35
C LYS A 200 18.94 -21.63 13.50
N ALA A 201 19.06 -21.50 12.18
CA ALA A 201 17.96 -21.73 11.24
C ALA A 201 17.65 -23.24 11.02
N LYS A 202 18.54 -24.15 11.45
CA LYS A 202 18.39 -25.61 11.28
C LYS A 202 18.08 -26.38 12.57
N GLU A 203 18.11 -25.75 13.75
CA GLU A 203 17.80 -26.44 15.01
C GLU A 203 16.29 -26.54 15.28
N LYS A 204 15.75 -27.75 15.06
CA LYS A 204 14.58 -28.40 15.68
C LYS A 204 13.20 -27.70 15.74
N SER A 205 12.98 -26.55 15.13
CA SER A 205 11.63 -26.08 14.82
C SER A 205 11.50 -25.83 13.31
N GLN A 206 10.54 -26.46 12.65
CA GLN A 206 10.17 -26.22 11.24
C GLN A 206 9.58 -24.79 11.05
N GLY A 207 10.31 -23.73 11.40
CA GLY A 207 9.82 -22.34 11.36
C GLY A 207 10.93 -21.29 11.32
N GLU A 208 10.59 -20.09 10.84
CA GLU A 208 11.50 -18.93 10.81
C GLU A 208 11.96 -18.54 12.23
N HIS A 209 13.24 -18.16 12.38
CA HIS A 209 13.77 -17.65 13.65
C HIS A 209 13.28 -16.22 13.91
N TYR A 210 12.64 -16.01 15.08
CA TYR A 210 12.18 -14.70 15.54
C TYR A 210 12.99 -14.24 16.75
N SER A 211 13.36 -12.96 16.77
CA SER A 211 13.94 -12.28 17.94
C SER A 211 13.34 -10.88 18.09
N ILE A 212 13.61 -10.26 19.23
CA ILE A 212 13.13 -8.91 19.55
C ILE A 212 14.01 -7.91 18.78
N PRO A 213 13.44 -7.07 17.90
CA PRO A 213 14.23 -6.06 17.22
C PRO A 213 14.56 -4.91 18.17
N HIS A 214 15.76 -4.33 18.00
CA HIS A 214 16.27 -3.21 18.79
C HIS A 214 16.95 -2.20 17.85
N GLY A 215 17.05 -0.94 18.31
CA GLY A 215 17.66 0.17 17.57
C GLY A 215 16.61 1.13 17.01
N LEU A 216 16.97 2.43 16.95
CA LEU A 216 16.13 3.49 16.40
C LEU A 216 14.69 3.46 16.96
N LEU A 217 13.66 3.53 16.10
CA LEU A 217 12.27 3.55 16.54
C LEU A 217 11.81 2.22 17.15
N TYR A 218 12.53 1.10 16.96
CA TYR A 218 12.25 -0.10 17.75
C TYR A 218 12.44 0.14 19.25
N LYS A 219 13.12 1.20 19.69
CA LYS A 219 13.13 1.58 21.12
C LYS A 219 11.72 1.93 21.63
N TYR A 220 10.86 2.48 20.79
CA TYR A 220 9.58 3.05 21.18
C TYR A 220 8.38 2.27 20.67
N ILE A 221 8.47 1.64 19.49
CA ILE A 221 7.34 0.99 18.80
C ILE A 221 7.72 -0.38 18.23
N SER A 222 6.73 -1.24 18.04
CA SER A 222 6.91 -2.59 17.49
C SER A 222 6.96 -2.63 15.97
N TYR A 223 6.29 -1.69 15.31
CA TYR A 223 6.15 -1.63 13.85
C TYR A 223 6.64 -0.28 13.29
N PRO A 224 7.92 0.07 13.50
CA PRO A 224 8.47 1.32 12.96
C PRO A 224 8.55 1.36 11.45
N ASN A 225 8.74 0.21 10.78
CA ASN A 225 8.66 0.14 9.33
C ASN A 225 7.25 0.55 8.83
N TYR A 226 6.18 0.13 9.51
CA TYR A 226 4.81 0.52 9.14
C TYR A 226 4.56 2.00 9.40
N PHE A 227 5.00 2.52 10.55
CA PHE A 227 4.92 3.94 10.83
C PHE A 227 5.63 4.79 9.77
N CYS A 228 6.83 4.37 9.37
CA CYS A 228 7.60 5.09 8.34
C CYS A 228 6.95 4.97 6.95
N GLU A 229 6.34 3.84 6.61
CA GLU A 229 5.56 3.68 5.37
C GLU A 229 4.33 4.62 5.38
N TRP A 230 3.63 4.75 6.51
CA TRP A 230 2.53 5.72 6.64
C TRP A 230 3.00 7.18 6.50
N VAL A 231 4.15 7.52 7.08
CA VAL A 231 4.76 8.85 6.90
C VAL A 231 5.16 9.09 5.44
N GLU A 232 5.67 8.05 4.77
CA GLU A 232 6.03 8.11 3.36
C GLU A 232 4.82 8.48 2.49
N TRP A 233 3.75 7.71 2.61
CA TRP A 233 2.54 7.90 1.79
C TRP A 233 1.70 9.10 2.21
N LEU A 234 1.78 9.53 3.47
CA LEU A 234 1.28 10.83 3.90
C LEU A 234 2.01 11.97 3.19
N GLY A 235 3.35 11.90 3.14
CA GLY A 235 4.16 12.85 2.39
C GLY A 235 3.80 12.89 0.91
N PHE A 236 3.64 11.70 0.31
CA PHE A 236 3.22 11.56 -1.09
C PHE A 236 1.85 12.21 -1.35
N ALA A 237 0.85 11.92 -0.52
CA ALA A 237 -0.50 12.47 -0.68
C ALA A 237 -0.54 13.98 -0.47
N LEU A 238 0.22 14.50 0.50
CA LEU A 238 0.36 15.93 0.72
C LEU A 238 0.96 16.65 -0.49
N ALA A 239 1.96 16.06 -1.14
CA ALA A 239 2.59 16.63 -2.32
C ALA A 239 1.72 16.50 -3.59
N ALA A 240 1.01 15.37 -3.75
CA ALA A 240 0.39 15.00 -5.02
C ALA A 240 -1.05 15.51 -5.24
N SER A 241 -1.82 15.77 -4.18
CA SER A 241 -3.25 16.06 -4.33
C SER A 241 -3.81 17.00 -3.26
N PRO A 242 -4.97 17.66 -3.49
CA PRO A 242 -5.70 18.41 -2.47
C PRO A 242 -6.05 17.55 -1.26
N LEU A 243 -6.28 18.18 -0.10
CA LEU A 243 -6.77 17.44 1.07
C LEU A 243 -8.19 16.91 0.81
N PRO A 244 -8.58 15.75 1.38
CA PRO A 244 -9.97 15.30 1.37
C PRO A 244 -10.92 16.35 1.94
N ASP A 245 -12.06 16.58 1.29
CA ASP A 245 -13.09 17.49 1.79
C ASP A 245 -14.00 16.76 2.79
N VAL A 246 -13.68 16.89 4.07
CA VAL A 246 -14.47 16.30 5.16
C VAL A 246 -15.88 16.89 5.29
N GLY A 247 -16.13 18.06 4.68
CA GLY A 247 -17.47 18.66 4.64
C GLY A 247 -18.47 17.86 3.78
N LEU A 248 -17.96 16.99 2.90
CA LEU A 248 -18.78 16.09 2.07
C LEU A 248 -19.17 14.78 2.80
N LEU A 249 -18.70 14.57 4.04
CA LEU A 249 -19.14 13.44 4.84
C LEU A 249 -20.61 13.60 5.24
N PRO A 250 -21.41 12.52 5.20
CA PRO A 250 -22.80 12.59 5.62
C PRO A 250 -22.90 12.87 7.12
N ALA A 251 -23.92 13.63 7.52
CA ALA A 251 -24.23 13.84 8.92
C ALA A 251 -24.51 12.49 9.62
N ALA A 252 -24.05 12.35 10.86
CA ALA A 252 -24.25 11.12 11.63
C ALA A 252 -25.73 10.73 11.75
N SER A 253 -26.62 11.72 11.92
CA SER A 253 -28.07 11.51 11.96
C SER A 253 -28.60 10.87 10.68
N THR A 254 -28.16 11.32 9.50
CA THR A 254 -28.56 10.74 8.21
C THR A 254 -28.13 9.28 8.07
N VAL A 255 -26.91 8.96 8.52
CA VAL A 255 -26.40 7.58 8.53
C VAL A 255 -27.23 6.70 9.48
N LEU A 256 -27.49 7.19 10.69
CA LEU A 256 -28.32 6.49 11.70
C LEU A 256 -29.74 6.22 11.17
N THR A 257 -30.37 7.20 10.52
CA THR A 257 -31.69 7.02 9.92
C THR A 257 -31.67 5.96 8.82
N ALA A 258 -30.70 6.00 7.92
CA ALA A 258 -30.58 5.01 6.84
C ALA A 258 -30.35 3.58 7.37
N LEU A 259 -29.53 3.43 8.41
CA LEU A 259 -29.31 2.16 9.10
C LEU A 259 -30.59 1.66 9.78
N SER A 260 -31.31 2.54 10.48
CA SER A 260 -32.56 2.18 11.15
C SER A 260 -33.67 1.75 10.19
N ALA A 261 -33.62 2.25 8.94
CA ALA A 261 -34.53 1.87 7.86
C ALA A 261 -34.13 0.56 7.14
N GLY A 262 -33.03 -0.10 7.55
CA GLY A 262 -32.55 -1.34 6.93
C GLY A 262 -32.04 -1.18 5.49
N SER A 263 -31.83 0.06 5.01
CA SER A 263 -31.44 0.32 3.62
C SER A 263 -29.92 0.41 3.48
N VAL A 264 -29.28 -0.75 3.36
CA VAL A 264 -27.82 -0.86 3.18
C VAL A 264 -27.34 -0.15 1.90
N SER A 265 -28.14 -0.18 0.83
CA SER A 265 -27.83 0.55 -0.41
C SER A 265 -27.87 2.07 -0.22
N ALA A 266 -28.82 2.57 0.59
CA ALA A 266 -28.88 3.99 0.90
C ALA A 266 -27.65 4.45 1.68
N VAL A 267 -27.17 3.65 2.64
CA VAL A 267 -25.96 3.97 3.41
C VAL A 267 -24.74 4.11 2.50
N GLY A 268 -24.54 3.20 1.54
CA GLY A 268 -23.44 3.31 0.57
C GLY A 268 -23.52 4.59 -0.29
N GLY A 269 -24.74 4.96 -0.71
CA GLY A 269 -25.00 6.19 -1.45
C GLY A 269 -24.57 7.47 -0.70
N LEU A 270 -24.76 7.52 0.62
CA LEU A 270 -24.46 8.70 1.45
C LEU A 270 -22.99 9.13 1.39
N PHE A 271 -22.07 8.18 1.23
CA PHE A 271 -20.63 8.46 1.20
C PHE A 271 -20.08 8.70 -0.21
N THR A 272 -20.93 8.64 -1.24
CA THR A 272 -20.48 8.72 -2.64
C THR A 272 -19.82 10.06 -2.96
N LEU A 273 -20.40 11.17 -2.51
CA LEU A 273 -19.83 12.51 -2.75
C LEU A 273 -18.45 12.67 -2.11
N PHE A 274 -18.32 12.22 -0.85
CA PHE A 274 -17.03 12.19 -0.17
C PHE A 274 -16.04 11.31 -0.93
N ALA A 275 -16.40 10.05 -1.22
CA ALA A 275 -15.53 9.10 -1.90
C ALA A 275 -15.08 9.59 -3.29
N ASP A 276 -15.95 10.30 -4.01
CA ASP A 276 -15.64 10.89 -5.30
C ASP A 276 -14.67 12.08 -5.20
N SER A 277 -14.72 12.83 -4.10
CA SER A 277 -13.80 13.95 -3.85
C SER A 277 -12.39 13.51 -3.44
N VAL A 278 -12.24 12.32 -2.86
CA VAL A 278 -10.95 11.84 -2.35
C VAL A 278 -10.03 11.46 -3.52
N ALA A 279 -8.89 12.12 -3.63
CA ALA A 279 -7.89 11.78 -4.64
C ALA A 279 -7.17 10.44 -4.31
N PRO A 280 -6.75 9.67 -5.33
CA PRO A 280 -6.09 8.37 -5.12
C PRO A 280 -4.91 8.33 -4.15
N PRO A 281 -4.02 9.34 -4.07
CA PRO A 281 -2.96 9.34 -3.04
C PRO A 281 -3.49 9.24 -1.60
N TRP A 282 -4.61 9.92 -1.29
CA TRP A 282 -5.24 9.84 0.03
C TRP A 282 -6.01 8.54 0.23
N ALA A 283 -6.66 8.04 -0.82
CA ALA A 283 -7.31 6.73 -0.78
C ALA A 283 -6.30 5.62 -0.49
N PHE A 284 -5.11 5.70 -1.08
CA PHE A 284 -4.04 4.75 -0.85
C PHE A 284 -3.50 4.78 0.57
N LEU A 285 -3.17 5.97 1.08
CA LEU A 285 -2.77 6.13 2.48
C LEU A 285 -3.82 5.58 3.44
N ALA A 286 -5.10 5.89 3.23
CA ALA A 286 -6.19 5.40 4.08
C ALA A 286 -6.27 3.86 4.04
N ALA A 287 -6.24 3.26 2.84
CA ALA A 287 -6.29 1.82 2.68
C ALA A 287 -5.08 1.12 3.33
N GLU A 288 -3.89 1.69 3.19
CA GLU A 288 -2.66 1.19 3.79
C GLU A 288 -2.76 1.17 5.32
N VAL A 289 -3.15 2.30 5.94
CA VAL A 289 -3.32 2.40 7.39
C VAL A 289 -4.34 1.37 7.88
N LEU A 290 -5.51 1.30 7.24
CA LEU A 290 -6.59 0.39 7.63
C LEU A 290 -6.18 -1.09 7.55
N LEU A 291 -5.41 -1.48 6.52
CA LEU A 291 -5.03 -2.88 6.31
C LEU A 291 -3.76 -3.28 7.09
N MET A 292 -2.87 -2.34 7.42
CA MET A 292 -1.64 -2.61 8.18
C MET A 292 -1.85 -2.56 9.69
N LEU A 293 -2.74 -1.69 10.18
CA LEU A 293 -2.98 -1.49 11.61
C LEU A 293 -3.39 -2.79 12.34
N PRO A 294 -4.39 -3.58 11.87
CA PRO A 294 -4.79 -4.82 12.54
C PRO A 294 -3.63 -5.81 12.67
N ARG A 295 -2.81 -5.90 11.61
CA ARG A 295 -1.62 -6.75 11.60
C ARG A 295 -0.57 -6.29 12.62
N ALA A 296 -0.36 -4.97 12.75
CA ALA A 296 0.53 -4.42 13.76
C ALA A 296 0.06 -4.73 15.18
N VAL A 297 -1.24 -4.55 15.46
CA VAL A 297 -1.84 -4.86 16.76
C VAL A 297 -1.65 -6.34 17.11
N ARG A 298 -2.02 -7.24 16.20
CA ARG A 298 -1.90 -8.68 16.42
C ARG A 298 -0.45 -9.12 16.59
N GLY A 299 0.43 -8.58 15.77
CA GLY A 299 1.83 -8.94 15.85
C GLY A 299 2.55 -8.37 17.08
N HIS A 300 2.11 -7.22 17.61
CA HIS A 300 2.53 -6.71 18.92
C HIS A 300 2.08 -7.65 20.05
N ARG A 301 0.81 -8.09 20.05
CA ARG A 301 0.31 -9.09 21.00
C ARG A 301 1.11 -10.39 20.94
N TRP A 302 1.43 -10.85 19.73
CA TRP A 302 2.28 -12.02 19.54
C TRP A 302 3.67 -11.83 20.16
N TYR A 303 4.28 -10.63 20.05
CA TYR A 303 5.58 -10.36 20.70
C TYR A 303 5.49 -10.45 22.22
N LEU A 304 4.45 -9.87 22.83
CA LEU A 304 4.20 -9.97 24.28
C LEU A 304 4.05 -11.44 24.73
N GLN A 305 3.25 -12.22 24.00
CA GLN A 305 3.03 -13.64 24.31
C GLN A 305 4.29 -14.49 24.11
N ARG A 306 5.07 -14.21 23.05
CA ARG A 306 6.22 -15.02 22.66
C ARG A 306 7.43 -14.80 23.57
N PHE A 307 7.67 -13.56 23.99
CA PHE A 307 8.88 -13.16 24.71
C PHE A 307 8.65 -12.77 26.17
N GLY A 308 7.39 -12.63 26.61
CA GLY A 308 7.04 -12.32 27.99
C GLY A 308 7.79 -11.09 28.51
N GLU A 309 8.39 -11.22 29.69
CA GLU A 309 9.15 -10.16 30.36
C GLU A 309 10.39 -9.67 29.59
N ALA A 310 10.91 -10.47 28.66
CA ALA A 310 12.03 -10.03 27.81
C ALA A 310 11.60 -8.98 26.77
N TYR A 311 10.29 -8.86 26.48
CA TYR A 311 9.77 -7.82 25.59
C TYR A 311 9.66 -6.47 26.30
N PRO A 312 10.17 -5.36 25.72
CA PRO A 312 10.10 -4.06 26.38
C PRO A 312 8.66 -3.62 26.66
N SER A 313 8.29 -3.53 27.93
CA SER A 313 6.91 -3.22 28.38
C SER A 313 6.43 -1.81 28.00
N GLY A 314 7.35 -0.85 27.87
CA GLY A 314 7.06 0.52 27.45
C GLY A 314 6.88 0.70 25.93
N ARG A 315 7.08 -0.36 25.13
CA ARG A 315 6.99 -0.28 23.67
C ARG A 315 5.51 -0.21 23.24
N ARG A 316 5.21 0.77 22.39
CA ARG A 316 3.92 0.97 21.72
C ARG A 316 3.84 0.15 20.42
N ILE A 317 2.70 0.16 19.74
CA ILE A 317 2.45 -0.66 18.55
C ILE A 317 3.06 -0.01 17.31
N VAL A 318 2.60 1.19 16.93
CA VAL A 318 2.98 1.88 15.68
C VAL A 318 3.34 3.36 15.86
N VAL A 319 2.60 4.14 16.64
CA VAL A 319 2.85 5.57 16.83
C VAL A 319 3.65 5.80 18.12
N PRO A 320 4.88 6.34 18.04
CA PRO A 320 5.71 6.55 19.21
C PRO A 320 4.99 7.32 20.31
N PHE A 321 5.11 6.84 21.54
CA PHE A 321 4.52 7.43 22.76
C PHE A 321 2.99 7.48 22.83
N LEU A 322 2.27 7.17 21.75
CA LEU A 322 0.81 7.23 21.68
C LEU A 322 0.17 5.85 21.57
N PHE A 323 0.46 5.11 20.49
CA PHE A 323 -0.27 3.89 20.14
C PHE A 323 0.65 2.77 19.70
#